data_AF-A0A2K8N4J4-F1
#
_entry.id   AF-A0A2K8N4J4-F1
#
_cell.length_a   1.000
_cell.length_b   1.000
_cell.length_c   1.000
_cell.angle_alpha   90.00
_cell.angle_beta   90.00
_cell.angle_gamma   90.00
#
_symmetry.space_group_name_H-M   'P 1'
#
loop_
_entity.id
_entity.type
_entity.pdbx_description
1 polymer ?
#
loop_
_entity_poly.entity_id
_entity_poly.type
_entity_poly.pdbx_seq_one_letter_code
_entity_poly.pdbx_strand_id
1 'polypeptide(L)'
;MDTLGHGFWMYAIFRKRRDVPFLVAGALAPDLWLWSAGLFMILTGRGGTLLRQGLDGLMGRPWVFAGDSLSHSLPLWSAVMVAALIGRFRAAAAVAAGAALHIAVDLFTHRQFAPAYLYPFWSRPIAGWVESGSWWFVGGDLAAMAAVFLFHWLRQRDTMKTG
;
A
#
# COMPACT_ATOMS: atom_id res chain seq x y z
N MET A 1 4.31 -3.64 6.29
CA MET A 1 4.77 -4.19 5.02
C MET A 1 5.20 -3.02 4.16
N ASP A 2 6.12 -3.20 3.23
CA ASP A 2 6.46 -2.11 2.32
C ASP A 2 5.49 -2.04 1.14
N THR A 3 5.49 -0.93 0.41
CA THR A 3 4.64 -0.70 -0.75
C THR A 3 4.69 -1.87 -1.74
N LEU A 4 5.89 -2.42 -1.99
CA LEU A 4 6.07 -3.53 -2.92
C LEU A 4 5.46 -4.83 -2.42
N GLY A 5 5.54 -5.11 -1.12
CA GLY A 5 4.86 -6.21 -0.46
C GLY A 5 3.36 -6.13 -0.67
N HIS A 6 2.74 -4.96 -0.49
CA HIS A 6 1.30 -4.78 -0.75
C HIS A 6 0.93 -5.17 -2.19
N GLY A 7 1.67 -4.66 -3.18
CA GLY A 7 1.46 -5.03 -4.58
C GLY A 7 1.70 -6.53 -4.84
N PHE A 8 2.77 -7.09 -4.29
CA PHE A 8 3.12 -8.50 -4.47
C PHE A 8 2.04 -9.43 -3.92
N TRP A 9 1.59 -9.22 -2.68
CA TRP A 9 0.61 -10.10 -2.07
C TRP A 9 -0.75 -10.00 -2.74
N MET A 10 -1.16 -8.80 -3.18
CA MET A 10 -2.36 -8.67 -4.01
C MET A 10 -2.24 -9.46 -5.31
N TYR A 11 -1.10 -9.37 -5.99
CA TYR A 11 -0.86 -10.19 -7.17
C TYR A 11 -0.90 -11.67 -6.82
N ALA A 12 -0.12 -12.13 -5.84
CA ALA A 12 0.04 -13.54 -5.50
C ALA A 12 -1.30 -14.20 -5.11
N ILE A 13 -2.12 -13.53 -4.30
CA ILE A 13 -3.43 -14.02 -3.84
C ILE A 13 -4.42 -14.02 -4.99
N PHE A 14 -4.49 -12.93 -5.76
CA PHE A 14 -5.56 -12.74 -6.74
C PHE A 14 -5.19 -13.10 -8.18
N ARG A 15 -3.95 -13.54 -8.49
CA ARG A 15 -3.36 -13.75 -9.83
C ARG A 15 -4.24 -14.43 -10.90
N LYS A 16 -5.27 -15.18 -10.50
CA LYS A 16 -6.20 -15.84 -11.43
C LYS A 16 -7.34 -14.93 -11.91
N ARG A 17 -7.55 -13.78 -11.28
CA ARG A 17 -8.59 -12.83 -11.67
C ARG A 17 -8.10 -11.96 -12.84
N ARG A 18 -9.04 -11.47 -13.66
CA ARG A 18 -8.73 -10.59 -14.80
C ARG A 18 -8.42 -9.14 -14.39
N ASP A 19 -8.87 -8.73 -13.21
CA ASP A 19 -8.75 -7.38 -12.67
C ASP A 19 -7.53 -7.18 -11.74
N VAL A 20 -6.65 -8.17 -11.66
CA VAL A 20 -5.45 -8.14 -10.80
C VAL A 20 -4.56 -6.91 -11.01
N PRO A 21 -4.27 -6.46 -12.25
CA PRO A 21 -3.44 -5.27 -12.42
C PRO A 21 -4.04 -4.04 -11.73
N PHE A 22 -5.37 -3.92 -11.71
CA PHE A 22 -6.07 -2.83 -11.04
C PHE A 22 -6.06 -2.99 -9.52
N LEU A 23 -6.22 -4.22 -9.00
CA LEU A 23 -6.06 -4.50 -7.57
C LEU A 23 -4.65 -4.15 -7.08
N VAL A 24 -3.62 -4.54 -7.84
CA VAL A 24 -2.22 -4.21 -7.54
C VAL A 24 -2.00 -2.70 -7.58
N ALA A 25 -2.45 -2.02 -8.64
CA ALA A 25 -2.34 -0.56 -8.73
C ALA A 25 -3.05 0.14 -7.56
N GLY A 26 -4.23 -0.34 -7.17
CA GLY A 26 -4.96 0.14 -6.00
C GLY A 26 -4.20 -0.06 -4.71
N ALA A 27 -3.57 -1.21 -4.52
CA ALA A 27 -2.78 -1.49 -3.32
C ALA A 27 -1.51 -0.64 -3.22
N LEU A 28 -0.91 -0.25 -4.35
CA LEU A 28 0.24 0.65 -4.33
C LEU A 28 -0.16 2.12 -4.11
N ALA A 29 -1.38 2.50 -4.51
CA ALA A 29 -1.81 3.90 -4.61
C ALA A 29 -1.71 4.71 -3.30
N PRO A 30 -2.08 4.19 -2.10
CA PRO A 30 -2.01 4.95 -0.86
C PRO A 30 -0.60 5.49 -0.56
N ASP A 31 0.41 4.64 -0.71
CA ASP A 31 1.81 4.96 -0.42
C ASP A 31 2.42 5.93 -1.43
N LEU A 32 1.98 5.87 -2.70
CA LEU A 32 2.52 6.72 -3.77
C LEU A 32 2.41 8.21 -3.47
N TRP A 33 1.47 8.63 -2.61
CA TRP A 33 1.41 10.01 -2.13
C TRP A 33 2.69 10.43 -1.40
N LEU A 34 3.15 9.65 -0.42
CA LEU A 34 4.35 9.96 0.35
C LEU A 34 5.61 9.96 -0.54
N TRP A 35 5.71 8.99 -1.46
CA TRP A 35 6.79 8.95 -2.45
C TRP A 35 6.78 10.20 -3.35
N SER A 36 5.60 10.62 -3.82
CA SER A 36 5.44 11.81 -4.66
C SER A 36 5.77 13.10 -3.91
N ALA A 37 5.34 13.20 -2.64
CA ALA A 37 5.64 14.33 -1.78
C ALA A 37 7.15 14.43 -1.49
N GLY A 38 7.81 13.30 -1.22
CA GLY A 38 9.26 13.22 -1.05
C GLY A 38 10.01 13.63 -2.32
N LEU A 39 9.60 13.12 -3.48
CA LEU A 39 10.19 13.48 -4.76
C LEU A 39 10.02 14.98 -5.06
N PHE A 40 8.82 15.53 -4.86
CA PHE A 40 8.55 16.96 -5.01
C PHE A 40 9.48 17.82 -4.14
N MET A 41 9.72 17.39 -2.90
CA MET A 41 10.65 18.05 -1.98
C MET A 41 12.09 18.03 -2.49
N ILE A 42 12.53 16.91 -3.07
CA ILE A 42 13.86 16.80 -3.68
C ILE A 42 13.97 17.75 -4.88
N LEU A 43 13.01 17.72 -5.79
CA LEU A 43 13.01 18.52 -7.02
C LEU A 43 12.92 20.03 -6.77
N THR A 44 12.33 20.46 -5.65
CA THR A 44 12.24 21.87 -5.25
C THR A 44 13.45 22.35 -4.43
N GLY A 45 14.55 21.58 -4.40
CA GLY A 45 15.78 21.94 -3.69
C GLY A 45 15.71 21.79 -2.17
N ARG A 46 14.65 21.16 -1.65
CA ARG A 46 14.44 20.93 -0.22
C ARG A 46 14.82 19.52 0.22
N GLY A 47 15.49 18.75 -0.65
CA GLY A 47 15.95 17.39 -0.37
C GLY A 47 16.92 17.29 0.81
N GLY A 48 17.79 18.30 1.02
CA GLY A 48 18.68 18.35 2.18
C GLY A 48 17.92 18.46 3.51
N THR A 49 16.78 19.15 3.53
CA THR A 49 15.89 19.22 4.70
C THR A 49 15.20 17.88 4.92
N LEU A 50 14.72 17.23 3.86
CA LEU A 50 14.11 15.90 3.91
C LEU A 50 15.08 14.85 4.47
N LEU A 51 16.32 14.82 3.99
CA LEU A 51 17.34 13.87 4.47
C LEU A 51 17.68 14.07 5.95
N ARG A 52 17.67 15.32 6.44
CA ARG A 52 17.94 15.62 7.86
C ARG A 52 16.78 15.29 8.79
N GLN A 53 15.56 15.53 8.33
CA GLN A 53 14.35 15.38 9.17
C GLN A 53 13.65 14.04 8.99
N GLY A 54 14.02 13.26 7.97
CA GLY A 54 13.41 11.98 7.66
C GLY A 54 11.91 12.09 7.35
N LEU A 55 11.19 10.99 7.60
CA LEU A 55 9.74 10.90 7.42
C LEU A 55 8.98 11.84 8.36
N ASP A 56 9.46 12.03 9.59
CA ASP A 56 8.85 12.96 10.56
C ASP A 56 8.78 14.39 10.03
N GLY A 57 9.84 14.87 9.38
CA GLY A 57 9.85 16.20 8.76
C GLY A 57 8.94 16.34 7.55
N LEU A 58 8.70 15.24 6.83
CA LEU A 58 7.76 15.20 5.72
C LEU A 58 6.33 15.24 6.28
N MET A 59 6.01 14.39 7.25
CA MET A 59 4.70 14.27 7.89
C MET A 59 4.31 15.48 8.73
N GLY A 60 5.29 16.24 9.24
CA GLY A 60 5.04 17.51 9.93
C GLY A 60 4.44 18.61 9.04
N ARG A 61 4.36 18.41 7.72
CA ARG A 61 3.75 19.37 6.78
C ARG A 61 2.25 19.10 6.66
N PRO A 62 1.37 20.09 6.90
CA PRO A 62 -0.08 19.88 6.91
C PRO A 62 -0.64 19.27 5.63
N TRP A 63 -0.12 19.67 4.47
CA TRP A 63 -0.58 19.15 3.17
C TRP A 63 -0.11 17.70 2.93
N VAL A 64 1.06 17.31 3.43
CA VAL A 64 1.54 15.92 3.35
C VAL A 64 0.65 15.05 4.21
N PHE A 65 0.47 15.43 5.49
CA PHE A 65 -0.38 14.70 6.42
C PHE A 65 -1.82 14.56 5.91
N ALA A 66 -2.40 15.64 5.37
CA ALA A 66 -3.75 15.61 4.82
C ALA A 66 -3.84 14.68 3.60
N GLY A 67 -2.88 14.74 2.69
CA GLY A 67 -2.87 13.86 1.52
C GLY A 67 -2.62 12.40 1.89
N ASP A 68 -1.78 12.12 2.89
CA ASP A 68 -1.52 10.78 3.41
C ASP A 68 -2.76 10.21 4.10
N SER A 69 -3.44 11.01 4.92
CA SER A 69 -4.69 10.62 5.57
C SER A 69 -5.82 10.39 4.56
N LEU A 70 -5.86 11.16 3.47
CA LEU A 70 -6.81 10.95 2.37
C LEU A 70 -6.48 9.67 1.59
N SER A 71 -5.21 9.45 1.25
CA SER A 71 -4.77 8.28 0.49
C SER A 71 -4.94 6.98 1.29
N HIS A 72 -4.89 7.07 2.63
CA HIS A 72 -5.13 5.96 3.56
C HIS A 72 -6.53 5.97 4.21
N SER A 73 -7.50 6.70 3.65
CA SER A 73 -8.86 6.74 4.20
C SER A 73 -9.70 5.52 3.78
N LEU A 74 -9.95 4.62 4.72
CA LEU A 74 -10.82 3.46 4.50
C LEU A 74 -12.27 3.87 4.14
N PRO A 75 -12.89 4.87 4.81
CA PRO A 75 -14.21 5.35 4.42
C PRO A 75 -14.24 5.90 2.99
N LEU A 76 -13.22 6.66 2.58
CA LEU A 76 -13.14 7.24 1.23
C LEU A 76 -13.05 6.13 0.18
N TRP A 77 -12.12 5.19 0.32
CA TRP A 77 -11.95 4.11 -0.65
C TRP A 77 -13.14 3.17 -0.69
N SER A 78 -13.82 2.94 0.45
CA SER A 78 -15.07 2.21 0.50
C SER A 78 -16.18 2.93 -0.29
N ALA A 79 -16.29 4.25 -0.14
CA ALA A 79 -17.26 5.04 -0.91
C ALA A 79 -16.96 5.04 -2.41
N VAL A 80 -15.69 5.19 -2.80
CA VAL A 80 -15.24 5.09 -4.21
C VAL A 80 -15.58 3.70 -4.77
N MET A 81 -15.34 2.63 -4.01
CA MET A 81 -15.69 1.27 -4.41
C MET A 81 -17.19 1.12 -4.64
N VAL A 82 -18.04 1.57 -3.72
CA VAL A 82 -19.51 1.53 -3.85
C VAL A 82 -19.97 2.32 -5.07
N ALA A 83 -19.46 3.55 -5.25
CA ALA A 83 -19.79 4.39 -6.41
C ALA A 83 -19.38 3.72 -7.73
N ALA A 84 -18.18 3.12 -7.78
CA ALA A 84 -17.71 2.39 -8.94
C ALA A 84 -18.55 1.15 -9.26
N LEU A 85 -19.02 0.43 -8.24
CA LEU A 85 -19.91 -0.73 -8.41
C LEU A 85 -21.29 -0.30 -8.95
N ILE A 86 -21.88 0.77 -8.42
CA ILE A 86 -23.13 1.36 -8.92
C ILE A 86 -22.98 1.79 -10.38
N GLY A 87 -21.87 2.47 -10.71
CA GLY A 87 -21.53 2.89 -12.07
C GLY A 87 -21.03 1.78 -12.99
N ARG A 88 -20.93 0.52 -12.50
CA ARG A 88 -20.41 -0.65 -13.23
C ARG A 88 -18.97 -0.48 -13.75
N PHE A 89 -18.18 0.39 -13.14
CA PHE A 89 -16.77 0.62 -13.46
C PHE A 89 -15.87 -0.42 -12.77
N ARG A 90 -15.81 -1.63 -13.33
CA ARG A 90 -15.09 -2.77 -12.74
C ARG A 90 -13.63 -2.48 -12.39
N ALA A 91 -12.92 -1.76 -13.26
CA ALA A 91 -11.52 -1.39 -13.02
C ALA A 91 -11.38 -0.44 -11.81
N ALA A 92 -12.21 0.60 -11.72
CA ALA A 92 -12.20 1.52 -10.59
C ALA A 92 -12.60 0.83 -9.28
N ALA A 93 -13.56 -0.09 -9.32
CA ALA A 93 -13.93 -0.89 -8.16
C ALA A 93 -12.77 -1.80 -7.70
N ALA A 94 -12.00 -2.36 -8.65
CA ALA A 94 -10.82 -3.16 -8.34
C ALA A 94 -9.68 -2.31 -7.76
N VAL A 95 -9.43 -1.11 -8.28
CA VAL A 95 -8.47 -0.16 -7.67
C VAL A 95 -8.89 0.18 -6.24
N ALA A 96 -10.15 0.54 -6.03
CA ALA A 96 -10.65 0.90 -4.71
C ALA A 96 -10.60 -0.27 -3.72
N ALA A 97 -10.88 -1.50 -4.18
CA ALA A 97 -10.72 -2.70 -3.37
C ALA A 97 -9.26 -2.96 -3.00
N GLY A 98 -8.32 -2.76 -3.94
CA GLY A 98 -6.89 -2.88 -3.68
C GLY A 98 -6.41 -1.88 -2.61
N ALA A 99 -6.82 -0.62 -2.73
CA ALA A 99 -6.49 0.42 -1.75
C ALA A 99 -7.12 0.13 -0.37
N ALA A 100 -8.38 -0.30 -0.33
CA ALA A 100 -9.05 -0.68 0.91
C ALA A 100 -8.35 -1.87 1.61
N LEU A 101 -7.89 -2.87 0.84
CA LEU A 101 -7.13 -3.99 1.39
C LEU A 101 -5.75 -3.58 1.88
N HIS A 102 -5.06 -2.66 1.18
CA HIS A 102 -3.82 -2.05 1.66
C HIS A 102 -4.01 -1.43 3.04
N ILE A 103 -5.00 -0.55 3.17
CA ILE A 103 -5.32 0.15 4.42
C ILE A 103 -5.73 -0.82 5.52
N ALA A 104 -6.48 -1.88 5.17
CA ALA A 104 -6.86 -2.91 6.13
C ALA A 104 -5.64 -3.62 6.71
N VAL A 105 -4.62 -3.91 5.91
CA VAL A 105 -3.36 -4.51 6.38
C VAL A 105 -2.55 -3.51 7.23
N ASP A 106 -2.52 -2.24 6.81
CA ASP A 106 -1.82 -1.18 7.54
C ASP A 106 -2.39 -0.92 8.93
N LEU A 107 -3.71 -1.04 9.08
CA LEU A 107 -4.38 -0.94 10.37
C LEU A 107 -3.81 -1.92 11.41
N PHE A 108 -3.26 -3.06 10.98
CA PHE A 108 -2.60 -4.03 11.86
C PHE A 108 -1.08 -3.89 11.91
N THR A 109 -0.46 -3.24 10.93
CA THR A 109 0.99 -3.29 10.71
C THR A 109 1.74 -1.96 10.82
N HIS A 110 1.07 -0.82 10.97
CA HIS A 110 1.72 0.48 11.18
C HIS A 110 1.48 0.99 12.60
N ARG A 111 2.47 0.83 13.49
CA ARG A 111 2.33 1.22 14.90
C ARG A 111 2.82 2.65 15.17
N GLN A 112 3.97 3.05 14.66
CA GLN A 112 4.57 4.38 14.93
C GLN A 112 4.20 5.45 13.89
N PHE A 113 3.88 5.05 12.67
CA PHE A 113 3.55 5.94 11.55
C PHE A 113 2.16 5.65 10.97
N ALA A 114 1.13 5.65 11.82
CA ALA A 114 -0.23 5.37 11.41
C ALA A 114 -0.91 6.61 10.80
N PRO A 115 -1.40 6.56 9.55
CA PRO A 115 -2.31 7.54 9.01
C PRO A 115 -3.63 7.61 9.80
N ALA A 116 -4.39 8.68 9.59
CA ALA A 116 -5.77 8.75 10.07
C ALA A 116 -6.69 7.90 9.18
N TYR A 117 -6.71 6.58 9.38
CA TYR A 117 -7.43 5.63 8.51
C TYR A 117 -8.93 5.87 8.35
N LEU A 118 -9.53 6.62 9.28
CA LEU A 118 -10.96 6.94 9.31
C LEU A 118 -11.25 8.40 8.90
N TYR A 119 -10.28 9.09 8.31
CA TYR A 119 -10.44 10.45 7.78
C TYR A 119 -11.56 10.51 6.71
N PRO A 120 -12.37 11.57 6.59
CA PRO A 120 -12.36 12.79 7.40
C PRO A 120 -13.19 12.69 8.70
N PHE A 121 -13.83 11.57 8.98
CA PHE A 121 -14.69 11.41 10.16
C PHE A 121 -13.90 11.33 11.46
N TRP A 122 -12.64 10.90 11.37
CA TRP A 122 -11.73 10.79 12.50
C TRP A 122 -10.30 11.09 12.07
N SER A 123 -9.68 12.08 12.71
CA SER A 123 -8.36 12.61 12.33
C SER A 123 -7.21 12.08 13.18
N ARG A 124 -7.47 11.24 14.18
CA ARG A 124 -6.41 10.66 15.01
C ARG A 124 -5.89 9.36 14.38
N PRO A 125 -4.56 9.17 14.32
CA PRO A 125 -3.95 7.88 14.00
C PRO A 125 -4.52 6.74 14.83
N ILE A 126 -4.66 5.55 14.22
CA ILE A 126 -4.95 4.30 14.93
C ILE A 126 -3.71 3.43 14.83
N ALA A 127 -3.01 3.24 15.95
CA ALA A 127 -1.78 2.46 15.97
C ALA A 127 -2.07 0.97 15.75
N GLY A 128 -1.36 0.36 14.80
CA GLY A 128 -1.38 -1.08 14.57
C GLY A 128 -0.67 -1.88 15.65
N TRP A 129 -0.76 -3.21 15.54
CA TRP A 129 -0.21 -4.15 16.52
C TRP A 129 1.27 -4.43 16.28
N VAL A 130 1.65 -4.45 15.00
CA VAL A 130 3.02 -4.71 14.56
C VAL A 130 3.63 -3.42 14.04
N GLU A 131 4.96 -3.31 14.15
CA GLU A 131 5.73 -2.24 13.52
C GLU A 131 6.27 -2.74 12.18
N SER A 132 5.71 -2.24 11.09
CA SER A 132 6.01 -2.63 9.70
C SER A 132 7.46 -2.40 9.32
N GLY A 133 8.10 -1.37 9.91
CA GLY A 133 9.51 -1.05 9.69
C GLY A 133 10.50 -1.92 10.46
N SER A 134 10.03 -2.84 11.31
CA SER A 134 10.92 -3.70 12.07
C SER A 134 11.64 -4.71 11.17
N TRP A 135 12.96 -4.87 11.37
CA TRP A 135 13.81 -5.69 10.50
C TRP A 135 13.32 -7.14 10.37
N TRP A 136 12.76 -7.71 11.44
CA TRP A 136 12.26 -9.09 11.45
C TRP A 136 10.97 -9.21 10.64
N PHE A 137 10.11 -8.19 10.66
CA PHE A 137 8.88 -8.18 9.88
C PHE A 137 9.21 -8.03 8.39
N VAL A 138 10.07 -7.06 8.05
CA VAL A 138 10.55 -6.85 6.68
C VAL A 138 11.26 -8.10 6.15
N GLY A 139 12.18 -8.67 6.94
CA GLY A 139 12.90 -9.89 6.56
C GLY A 139 11.96 -11.10 6.39
N GLY A 140 10.98 -11.25 7.29
CA GLY A 140 9.97 -12.29 7.20
C GLY A 140 9.08 -12.15 5.96
N ASP A 141 8.66 -10.92 5.63
CA ASP A 141 7.87 -10.62 4.44
C ASP A 141 8.64 -10.95 3.16
N LEU A 142 9.88 -10.45 3.03
CA LEU A 142 10.75 -10.75 1.89
C LEU A 142 11.03 -12.25 1.73
N ALA A 143 11.27 -12.96 2.85
CA ALA A 143 11.48 -14.40 2.83
C ALA A 143 10.22 -15.15 2.36
N ALA A 144 9.03 -14.73 2.82
CA ALA A 144 7.77 -15.30 2.38
C ALA A 144 7.49 -15.02 0.89
N MET A 145 7.78 -13.81 0.41
CA MET A 145 7.72 -13.47 -1.01
C MET A 145 8.64 -14.35 -1.85
N ALA A 146 9.89 -14.51 -1.43
CA ALA A 146 10.87 -15.37 -2.10
C ALA A 146 10.43 -16.83 -2.13
N ALA A 147 9.86 -17.35 -1.02
CA ALA A 147 9.35 -18.71 -0.94
C ALA A 147 8.17 -18.95 -1.90
N VAL A 148 7.22 -18.01 -1.96
CA VAL A 148 6.08 -18.08 -2.89
C VAL A 148 6.56 -18.03 -4.34
N PHE A 149 7.51 -17.15 -4.65
CA PHE A 149 8.10 -17.06 -5.99
C PHE A 149 8.81 -18.37 -6.39
N LEU A 150 9.67 -18.90 -5.50
CA LEU A 150 10.39 -20.14 -5.73
C LEU A 150 9.44 -21.32 -5.95
N PHE A 151 8.40 -21.44 -5.12
CA PHE A 151 7.36 -22.46 -5.28
C PHE A 151 6.69 -22.39 -6.65
N HIS A 152 6.35 -21.17 -7.11
CA HIS A 152 5.77 -20.96 -8.42
C HIS A 152 6.70 -21.34 -9.57
N TRP A 153 7.96 -20.93 -9.47
CA TRP A 153 8.96 -21.23 -10.47
C TRP A 153 9.23 -22.74 -10.59
N LEU A 154 9.39 -23.44 -9.46
CA LEU A 154 9.59 -24.89 -9.44
C LEU A 154 8.42 -25.63 -10.08
N ARG A 155 7.18 -25.24 -9.74
CA ARG A 155 5.98 -25.84 -10.33
C ARG A 155 5.89 -25.65 -11.85
N GLN A 156 6.29 -24.49 -12.36
CA GLN A 156 6.33 -24.24 -13.81
C GLN A 156 7.42 -25.07 -14.51
N ARG A 157 8.57 -25.24 -13.86
CA ARG A 157 9.67 -26.06 -14.39
C ARG A 157 9.23 -27.52 -14.59
N ASP A 158 8.47 -28.07 -13.67
CA ASP A 158 7.99 -29.46 -13.76
C ASP A 158 6.96 -29.66 -14.89
N THR A 159 6.10 -28.66 -15.12
CA THR A 159 5.15 -28.69 -16.24
C THR A 159 5.82 -28.62 -17.60
N MET A 160 6.98 -27.96 -17.72
CA MET A 160 7.73 -27.89 -18.99
C MET A 160 8.54 -29.15 -19.30
N LYS A 161 8.80 -30.01 -18.31
CA LYS A 161 9.52 -31.27 -18.51
C LYS A 161 8.61 -32.44 -18.90
N THR A 162 7.29 -32.27 -18.76
CA THR A 162 6.29 -33.34 -18.86
C THR A 162 5.35 -33.17 -20.06
N GLY A 163 5.47 -32.09 -20.85
CA GLY A 163 4.75 -31.85 -22.09
C GLY A 163 5.71 -31.76 -23.26
#